data_AF-A0A938GKE9-F1
#
_entry.id   AF-A0A938GKE9-F1
#
_cell.length_a   1.000
_cell.length_b   1.000
_cell.length_c   1.000
_cell.angle_alpha   90.00
_cell.angle_beta   90.00
_cell.angle_gamma   90.00
#
_symmetry.space_group_name_H-M   'P 1'
#
loop_
_entity.id
_entity.type
_entity.pdbx_description
1 polymer ?
#
loop_
_entity_poly.entity_id
_entity_poly.type
_entity_poly.pdbx_seq_one_letter_code
_entity_poly.pdbx_strand_id
1 'polypeptide(L)'
;QPGAAQMQHGRALIESRPFLTRIPDDSIVVTDRVPTSVPGAGRYRFVATRDESGSYAMVYAPVGRKFSVNMDKITGAKVKAWWFNPRDGKATVIGTFENKGVREFTPPDLGEMLDSVLVLDDAAKKYHAPGSR
;
A
#
# COMPACT_ATOMS: atom_id res chain seq x y z
N GLN A 1 14.99 -21.75 -5.44
CA GLN A 1 14.90 -20.28 -5.59
C GLN A 1 13.43 -19.87 -5.48
N PRO A 2 13.01 -19.20 -4.39
CA PRO A 2 11.60 -18.88 -4.14
C PRO A 2 11.02 -17.70 -4.96
N GLY A 3 11.86 -16.91 -5.64
CA GLY A 3 11.43 -15.68 -6.32
C GLY A 3 10.41 -15.88 -7.45
N ALA A 4 10.52 -16.95 -8.24
CA ALA A 4 9.59 -17.22 -9.34
C ALA A 4 8.15 -17.46 -8.86
N ALA A 5 8.00 -18.14 -7.71
CA ALA A 5 6.69 -18.34 -7.09
C ALA A 5 6.15 -17.02 -6.50
N GLN A 6 7.00 -16.11 -6.05
CA GLN A 6 6.56 -14.82 -5.49
C GLN A 6 6.09 -13.83 -6.58
N MET A 7 6.64 -13.92 -7.79
CA MET A 7 6.20 -13.08 -8.92
C MET A 7 4.71 -13.24 -9.24
N GLN A 8 4.12 -14.41 -8.98
CA GLN A 8 2.69 -14.63 -9.18
C GLN A 8 1.84 -13.74 -8.26
N HIS A 9 2.28 -13.52 -7.03
CA HIS A 9 1.58 -12.70 -6.04
C HIS A 9 1.68 -11.22 -6.40
N GLY A 10 2.86 -10.77 -6.83
CA GLY A 10 3.06 -9.40 -7.32
C GLY A 10 2.16 -9.11 -8.52
N ARG A 11 2.10 -10.02 -9.50
CA ARG A 11 1.20 -9.90 -10.65
C ARG A 11 -0.27 -9.85 -10.23
N ALA A 12 -0.70 -10.77 -9.37
CA ALA A 12 -2.08 -10.84 -8.90
C ALA A 12 -2.49 -9.55 -8.15
N LEU A 13 -1.62 -9.01 -7.31
CA LEU A 13 -1.84 -7.73 -6.64
C LEU A 13 -2.04 -6.60 -7.65
N ILE A 14 -1.12 -6.48 -8.61
CA ILE A 14 -1.14 -5.41 -9.60
C ILE A 14 -2.38 -5.50 -10.50
N GLU A 15 -2.83 -6.71 -10.86
CA GLU A 15 -4.03 -6.93 -11.66
C GLU A 15 -5.34 -6.82 -10.86
N SER A 16 -5.27 -6.81 -9.52
CA SER A 16 -6.48 -6.72 -8.67
C SER A 16 -7.13 -5.33 -8.65
N ARG A 17 -6.50 -4.33 -9.29
CA ARG A 17 -6.98 -2.94 -9.40
C ARG A 17 -6.83 -2.43 -10.83
N PRO A 18 -7.49 -1.32 -11.22
CA PRO A 18 -7.31 -0.72 -12.54
C PRO A 18 -5.82 -0.49 -12.86
N PHE A 19 -5.33 -1.22 -13.86
CA PHE A 19 -3.90 -1.30 -14.16
C PHE A 19 -3.40 -0.15 -15.04
N LEU A 20 -4.17 0.22 -16.06
CA LEU A 20 -3.74 1.17 -17.10
C LEU A 20 -3.70 2.63 -16.62
N THR A 21 -4.44 2.95 -15.57
CA THR A 21 -4.55 4.30 -14.98
C THR A 21 -3.65 4.48 -13.75
N ARG A 22 -2.75 3.53 -13.50
CA ARG A 22 -1.87 3.56 -12.33
C ARG A 22 -0.63 4.41 -12.61
N ILE A 23 -0.35 5.35 -11.71
CA ILE A 23 0.80 6.25 -11.75
C ILE A 23 1.63 6.15 -10.46
N PRO A 24 2.96 6.37 -10.53
CA PRO A 24 3.78 6.57 -9.34
C PRO A 24 3.41 7.88 -8.65
N ASP A 25 3.27 7.87 -7.33
CA ASP A 25 3.00 9.07 -6.54
C ASP A 25 3.55 8.92 -5.11
N ASP A 26 4.81 9.29 -4.92
CA ASP A 26 5.46 9.28 -3.62
C ASP A 26 4.86 10.30 -2.64
N SER A 27 4.07 11.29 -3.12
CA SER A 27 3.42 12.29 -2.25
C SER A 27 2.31 11.72 -1.37
N ILE A 28 1.94 10.45 -1.60
CA ILE A 28 1.04 9.69 -0.73
C ILE A 28 1.70 9.42 0.62
N VAL A 29 3.00 9.17 0.65
CA VAL A 29 3.74 8.89 1.88
C VAL A 29 4.19 10.22 2.49
N VAL A 30 3.78 10.48 3.72
CA VAL A 30 4.22 11.66 4.47
C VAL A 30 5.65 11.42 4.93
N THR A 31 6.55 12.34 4.57
CA THR A 31 7.95 12.29 5.00
C THR A 31 8.03 12.49 6.51
N ASP A 32 8.77 11.62 7.19
CA ASP A 32 9.08 11.79 8.61
C ASP A 32 10.10 12.93 8.78
N ARG A 33 10.20 13.48 9.99
CA ARG A 33 11.18 14.49 10.38
C ARG A 33 12.61 14.05 10.09
N VAL A 34 12.86 12.74 10.13
CA VAL A 34 14.13 12.13 9.74
C VAL A 34 13.95 11.54 8.32
N PRO A 35 14.50 12.17 7.26
CA PRO A 35 14.28 11.74 5.88
C PRO A 35 14.76 10.30 5.58
N THR A 36 15.75 9.82 6.33
CA THR A 36 16.26 8.44 6.23
C THR A 36 15.33 7.41 6.88
N SER A 37 14.29 7.83 7.60
CA SER A 37 13.30 6.96 8.23
C SER A 37 12.12 6.70 7.30
N VAL A 38 11.46 7.75 6.80
CA VAL A 38 10.37 7.67 5.81
C VAL A 38 10.45 8.89 4.87
N PRO A 39 10.47 8.68 3.54
CA PRO A 39 10.36 7.41 2.83
C PRO A 39 11.61 6.54 2.94
N GLY A 40 12.68 6.97 3.61
CA GLY A 40 13.92 6.19 3.70
C GLY A 40 14.76 6.25 2.41
N ALA A 41 15.85 5.51 2.38
CA ALA A 41 16.78 5.46 1.25
C ALA A 41 17.30 4.04 0.98
N GLY A 42 17.73 3.78 -0.26
CA GLY A 42 18.22 2.48 -0.68
C GLY A 42 17.20 1.36 -0.42
N ARG A 43 17.62 0.29 0.26
CA ARG A 43 16.77 -0.86 0.59
C ARG A 43 15.57 -0.54 1.48
N TYR A 44 15.54 0.62 2.12
CA TYR A 44 14.50 1.03 3.06
C TYR A 44 13.52 2.03 2.45
N ARG A 45 13.59 2.25 1.13
CA ARG A 45 12.74 3.22 0.45
C ARG A 45 11.31 2.72 0.33
N PHE A 46 10.38 3.43 0.95
CA PHE A 46 8.95 3.32 0.70
C PHE A 46 8.65 3.90 -0.68
N VAL A 47 7.84 3.20 -1.45
CA VAL A 47 7.43 3.62 -2.80
C VAL A 47 5.93 3.52 -2.89
N ALA A 48 5.30 4.54 -3.44
CA ALA A 48 3.85 4.58 -3.56
C ALA A 48 3.38 4.78 -5.00
N THR A 49 2.23 4.17 -5.29
CA THR A 49 1.51 4.32 -6.56
C THR A 49 0.05 4.55 -6.26
N ARG A 50 -0.67 5.18 -7.18
CA ARG A 50 -2.12 5.30 -7.11
C ARG A 50 -2.75 5.27 -8.49
N ASP A 51 -4.05 5.12 -8.51
CA ASP A 51 -4.86 5.44 -9.67
C ASP A 51 -4.86 6.96 -9.94
N GLU A 52 -4.84 7.35 -11.22
CA GLU A 52 -4.95 8.74 -11.66
C GLU A 52 -6.17 9.44 -11.08
N SER A 53 -7.32 8.75 -11.07
CA SER A 53 -8.57 9.27 -10.50
C SER A 53 -8.65 9.14 -8.98
N GLY A 54 -7.65 8.53 -8.32
CA GLY A 54 -7.61 8.34 -6.88
C GLY A 54 -8.48 7.19 -6.37
N SER A 55 -8.95 6.28 -7.23
CA SER A 55 -9.81 5.17 -6.80
C SER A 55 -9.12 4.18 -5.84
N TYR A 56 -7.79 4.09 -5.90
CA TYR A 56 -6.97 3.33 -4.96
C TYR A 56 -5.55 3.88 -4.88
N ALA A 57 -4.83 3.50 -3.82
CA ALA A 57 -3.40 3.69 -3.64
C ALA A 57 -2.74 2.42 -3.11
N MET A 58 -1.47 2.22 -3.44
CA MET A 58 -0.63 1.14 -2.92
C MET A 58 0.69 1.72 -2.42
N VAL A 59 1.13 1.33 -1.23
CA VAL A 59 2.43 1.71 -0.66
C VAL A 59 3.22 0.45 -0.35
N TYR A 60 4.37 0.29 -1.00
CA TYR A 60 5.34 -0.74 -0.66
C TYR A 60 6.16 -0.31 0.56
N ALA A 61 6.06 -1.09 1.64
CA ALA A 61 6.82 -0.92 2.87
C ALA A 61 7.88 -2.04 2.95
N PRO A 62 9.16 -1.77 2.66
CA PRO A 62 10.21 -2.78 2.73
C PRO A 62 10.59 -3.18 4.16
N VAL A 63 10.10 -2.45 5.16
CA VAL A 63 10.38 -2.66 6.59
C VAL A 63 9.13 -2.47 7.44
N GLY A 64 9.06 -3.20 8.55
CA GLY A 64 8.02 -3.07 9.57
C GLY A 64 8.12 -1.80 10.40
N ARG A 65 8.12 -0.63 9.75
CA ARG A 65 8.10 0.69 10.40
C ARG A 65 6.76 1.36 10.16
N LYS A 66 6.27 2.08 11.18
CA LYS A 66 5.08 2.92 11.02
C LYS A 66 5.36 4.06 10.06
N PHE A 67 4.38 4.39 9.23
CA PHE A 67 4.45 5.51 8.31
C PHE A 67 3.09 6.17 8.19
N SER A 68 3.10 7.45 7.81
CA SER A 68 1.89 8.23 7.63
C SER A 68 1.54 8.39 6.16
N VAL A 69 0.26 8.37 5.86
CA VAL A 69 -0.29 8.50 4.51
C VAL A 69 -1.23 9.69 4.41
N ASN A 70 -1.10 10.46 3.33
CA ASN A 70 -2.05 11.49 2.94
C ASN A 70 -3.32 10.84 2.36
N MET A 71 -4.39 10.82 3.15
CA MET A 71 -5.66 10.18 2.78
C MET A 71 -6.32 10.91 1.60
N ASP A 72 -6.17 12.23 1.52
CA ASP A 72 -6.74 13.10 0.47
C ASP A 72 -6.28 12.75 -0.97
N LYS A 73 -5.35 11.80 -1.13
CA LYS A 73 -4.92 11.25 -2.43
C LYS A 73 -5.84 10.16 -2.98
N ILE A 74 -6.79 9.70 -2.16
CA ILE A 74 -7.79 8.69 -2.52
C ILE A 74 -9.16 9.38 -2.59
N THR A 75 -10.06 8.89 -3.43
CA THR A 75 -11.43 9.41 -3.53
C THR A 75 -12.38 8.80 -2.50
N GLY A 76 -13.57 9.38 -2.41
CA GLY A 76 -14.64 8.87 -1.56
C GLY A 76 -14.51 9.32 -0.11
N ALA A 77 -15.58 9.17 0.66
CA ALA A 77 -15.60 9.59 2.07
C ALA A 77 -14.92 8.59 3.01
N LYS A 78 -14.76 7.33 2.55
CA LYS A 78 -14.22 6.24 3.35
C LYS A 78 -13.21 5.43 2.54
N VAL A 79 -12.10 5.09 3.17
CA VAL A 79 -11.04 4.27 2.59
C VAL A 79 -11.03 2.91 3.28
N LYS A 80 -11.17 1.83 2.50
CA LYS A 80 -10.95 0.47 2.97
C LYS A 80 -9.47 0.14 2.84
N ALA A 81 -8.86 -0.35 3.91
CA ALA A 81 -7.43 -0.59 3.95
C ALA A 81 -7.09 -2.06 4.21
N TRP A 82 -6.00 -2.51 3.60
CA TRP A 82 -5.52 -3.88 3.65
C TRP A 82 -4.00 -3.94 3.78
N TRP A 83 -3.51 -4.95 4.48
CA TRP A 83 -2.13 -5.41 4.36
C TRP A 83 -2.07 -6.58 3.40
N PHE A 84 -1.17 -6.51 2.43
CA PHE A 84 -0.86 -7.59 1.51
C PHE A 84 0.58 -8.06 1.73
N ASN A 85 0.75 -9.37 1.92
CA ASN A 85 2.06 -9.99 2.05
C ASN A 85 2.52 -10.50 0.66
N PRO A 86 3.54 -9.89 0.03
CA PRO A 86 3.99 -10.30 -1.29
C PRO A 86 4.68 -11.68 -1.31
N ARG A 87 5.05 -12.23 -0.15
CA ARG A 87 5.74 -13.52 -0.04
C ARG A 87 4.79 -14.71 -0.18
N ASP A 88 3.56 -14.59 0.30
CA ASP A 88 2.55 -15.66 0.27
C ASP A 88 1.21 -15.25 -0.36
N GLY A 89 1.08 -13.98 -0.78
CA GLY A 89 -0.11 -13.44 -1.44
C GLY A 89 -1.31 -13.21 -0.53
N LYS A 90 -1.16 -13.32 0.79
CA LYS A 90 -2.29 -13.12 1.72
C LYS A 90 -2.62 -11.64 1.86
N ALA A 91 -3.92 -11.33 1.79
CA ALA A 91 -4.47 -10.02 2.10
C ALA A 91 -5.25 -10.06 3.41
N THR A 92 -4.98 -9.11 4.30
CA THR A 92 -5.65 -8.95 5.59
C THR A 92 -6.30 -7.57 5.65
N VAL A 93 -7.61 -7.53 5.84
CA VAL A 93 -8.32 -6.26 6.05
C VAL A 93 -7.95 -5.69 7.41
N ILE A 94 -7.59 -4.42 7.46
CA ILE A 94 -7.32 -3.72 8.73
C ILE A 94 -8.49 -2.83 9.17
N GLY A 95 -9.38 -2.48 8.24
CA GLY A 95 -10.59 -1.75 8.52
C GLY A 95 -10.98 -0.77 7.42
N THR A 96 -11.99 0.02 7.74
CA THR A 96 -12.43 1.15 6.90
C THR A 96 -12.29 2.41 7.73
N PHE A 97 -11.68 3.43 7.12
CA PHE A 97 -11.33 4.68 7.79
C PHE A 97 -11.96 5.87 7.08
N GLU A 98 -12.18 6.96 7.78
CA GLU A 98 -12.57 8.21 7.15
C GLU A 98 -11.44 8.72 6.25
N ASN A 99 -11.82 9.21 5.08
CA ASN A 99 -10.87 9.74 4.12
C ASN A 99 -10.56 11.21 4.41
N LYS A 100 -9.77 11.46 5.44
CA LYS A 100 -9.48 12.83 5.88
C LYS A 100 -8.08 12.96 6.44
N GLY A 101 -7.32 13.92 5.90
CA GLY A 101 -6.04 14.34 6.44
C GLY A 101 -4.99 13.24 6.40
N VAL A 102 -4.22 13.12 7.48
CA VAL A 102 -3.09 12.20 7.57
C VAL A 102 -3.41 11.06 8.52
N ARG A 103 -3.05 9.84 8.12
CA ARG A 103 -3.25 8.64 8.94
C ARG A 103 -1.98 7.81 9.02
N GLU A 104 -1.63 7.42 10.25
CA GLU A 104 -0.53 6.50 10.51
C GLU A 104 -0.99 5.04 10.32
N PHE A 105 -0.15 4.24 9.67
CA PHE A 105 -0.31 2.81 9.49
C PHE A 105 0.92 2.07 10.02
N THR A 106 0.67 0.98 10.72
CA THR A 106 1.71 0.09 11.26
C THR A 106 1.61 -1.27 10.57
N PRO A 107 2.68 -1.73 9.91
CA PRO A 107 2.74 -3.09 9.37
C PRO A 107 2.47 -4.13 10.47
N PRO A 108 1.84 -5.27 10.12
CA PRO A 108 1.41 -6.26 11.11
C PRO A 108 2.59 -6.93 11.81
N ASP A 109 3.70 -7.12 11.08
CA ASP A 109 4.92 -7.71 11.62
C ASP A 109 6.03 -6.65 11.73
N LEU A 110 6.64 -6.55 12.91
CA LEU A 110 7.79 -5.68 13.16
C LEU A 110 9.08 -6.45 12.83
N GLY A 111 9.86 -5.94 11.88
CA GLY A 111 11.14 -6.55 11.48
C GLY A 111 11.75 -5.93 10.23
N GLU A 112 13.07 -6.08 10.06
CA GLU A 112 13.82 -5.45 8.95
C GLU A 112 13.71 -6.20 7.61
N MET A 113 13.15 -7.41 7.58
CA MET A 113 13.01 -8.24 6.37
C MET A 113 11.57 -8.70 6.12
N LEU A 114 10.59 -7.98 6.67
CA LEU A 114 9.18 -8.28 6.50
C LEU A 114 8.54 -7.18 5.66
N ASP A 115 8.70 -7.28 4.34
CA ASP A 115 8.04 -6.40 3.41
C ASP A 115 6.52 -6.63 3.40
N SER A 116 5.77 -5.55 3.22
CA SER A 116 4.31 -5.56 3.13
C SER A 116 3.86 -4.48 2.17
N VAL A 117 2.70 -4.68 1.53
CA VAL A 117 2.06 -3.65 0.72
C VAL A 117 0.80 -3.18 1.44
N LEU A 118 0.72 -1.89 1.75
CA LEU A 118 -0.52 -1.26 2.16
C LEU A 118 -1.35 -0.99 0.91
N VAL A 119 -2.58 -1.50 0.87
CA VAL A 119 -3.54 -1.19 -0.19
C VAL A 119 -4.68 -0.39 0.40
N LEU A 120 -4.96 0.75 -0.20
CA LEU A 120 -6.00 1.69 0.21
C LEU A 120 -6.99 1.86 -0.95
N ASP A 121 -8.25 1.52 -0.71
CA ASP A 121 -9.30 1.56 -1.71
C ASP A 121 -10.35 2.59 -1.32
N ASP A 122 -10.86 3.36 -2.29
CA ASP A 122 -12.14 4.03 -2.13
C ASP A 122 -13.22 2.95 -1.86
N ALA A 123 -13.82 2.99 -0.67
CA ALA A 123 -14.77 1.97 -0.24
C ALA A 123 -16.00 1.88 -1.16
N ALA A 124 -16.34 2.95 -1.89
CA ALA A 124 -17.44 2.96 -2.84
C ALA A 124 -17.15 2.12 -4.10
N LYS A 125 -15.88 1.90 -4.45
CA LYS A 125 -15.47 1.11 -5.62
C LYS A 125 -15.62 -0.39 -5.41
N LYS A 126 -15.77 -0.84 -4.16
CA LYS A 126 -16.03 -2.25 -3.78
C LYS A 126 -15.05 -3.26 -4.38
N TYR A 127 -13.77 -2.88 -4.49
CA TYR A 127 -12.75 -3.81 -4.96
C TYR A 127 -12.66 -5.05 -4.07
N HIS A 128 -12.34 -6.19 -4.69
CA HIS A 128 -12.09 -7.45 -4.00
C HIS A 128 -10.80 -7.37 -3.17
N ALA A 129 -10.56 -8.41 -2.36
CA ALA A 129 -9.31 -8.51 -1.61
C ALA A 129 -8.10 -8.38 -2.55
N PRO A 130 -7.06 -7.62 -2.20
CA PRO A 130 -5.86 -7.50 -3.01
C PRO A 130 -5.28 -8.88 -3.37
N GLY A 131 -4.91 -9.07 -4.64
CA GLY A 131 -4.40 -10.37 -5.13
C GLY A 131 -5.47 -11.42 -5.46
N SER A 132 -6.75 -11.14 -5.22
CA SER A 132 -7.86 -11.96 -5.75
C SER A 132 -8.37 -11.39 -7.09
N ARG A 133 -8.85 -12.28 -7.96
CA ARG A 133 -9.53 -11.95 -9.23
C ARG A 133 -11.03 -12.19 -9.09
#